data_AF-A0A3M7M2T7-F1
#
_entry.id   AF-A0A3M7M2T7-F1
#
_cell.length_a   1.000
_cell.length_b   1.000
_cell.length_c   1.000
_cell.angle_alpha   90.00
_cell.angle_beta   90.00
_cell.angle_gamma   90.00
#
_symmetry.space_group_name_H-M   'P 1'
#
loop_
_entity.id
_entity.type
_entity.pdbx_description
1 polymer ?
#
loop_
_entity_poly.entity_id
_entity_poly.type
_entity_poly.pdbx_seq_one_letter_code
_entity_poly.pdbx_strand_id
1 'polypeptide(L)'
;MTGTSMYPILAASIAVAVLGYVTLQLLLHGTQSKEEPCLLETRVPFLDSAIGIMRHGAAYLNVIRGKHGIPILTLRMPFQRLYVVYTPNLIRTIQSKVNATIFVPNLLDFGMLFSGLNKDSQKILRKGFNVQGNGFTKSVHKYLLSGLSLNAATRSAVDRLSASLPNDLWDGREDGLLELVQHQLTLAMTGAIYGPENPYDDPNIEASWRPFPYLTARKALRARSQVIAAFRKYFAKGGHLEAFPMVAEMHRMNMGHGLSSDEAAKMEMATSLAMLSSGAVTVFWLMFHILSNNCAMQSIREELHAAASDESETIDTIPRTRVLKLNSIKEKCPSLVAMLNETLRYHSTVINIKQVQQDTKLDGQYLLKKTQSS
;
A
#
# COMPACT_ATOMS: atom_id res chain seq x y z
N MET A 1 8.54 -62.31 8.85
CA MET A 1 7.37 -62.10 7.95
C MET A 1 6.78 -60.73 8.21
N THR A 2 7.30 -59.66 7.60
CA THR A 2 6.78 -58.27 7.73
C THR A 2 7.15 -57.40 6.50
N GLY A 3 7.45 -58.01 5.35
CA GLY A 3 7.92 -57.28 4.16
C GLY A 3 6.90 -57.09 3.03
N THR A 4 5.76 -57.79 3.07
CA THR A 4 4.84 -57.90 1.91
C THR A 4 3.66 -56.93 1.91
N SER A 5 3.35 -56.24 3.02
CA SER A 5 2.22 -55.29 3.05
C SER A 5 2.57 -53.87 2.59
N MET A 6 3.85 -53.54 2.43
CA MET A 6 4.27 -52.16 2.11
C MET A 6 4.10 -51.82 0.62
N TYR A 7 4.25 -52.80 -0.27
CA TYR A 7 4.12 -52.63 -1.73
C TYR A 7 2.69 -52.28 -2.21
N PRO A 8 1.61 -52.95 -1.77
CA PRO A 8 0.26 -52.59 -2.19
C PRO A 8 -0.17 -51.21 -1.66
N ILE A 9 0.26 -50.84 -0.45
CA ILE A 9 -0.02 -49.51 0.12
C ILE A 9 0.70 -48.42 -0.67
N LEU A 10 1.97 -48.65 -1.04
CA LEU A 10 2.74 -47.72 -1.86
C LEU A 10 2.14 -47.58 -3.27
N ALA A 11 1.78 -48.70 -3.91
CA ALA A 11 1.16 -48.69 -5.24
C ALA A 11 -0.21 -47.97 -5.23
N ALA A 12 -1.04 -48.21 -4.22
CA ALA A 12 -2.31 -47.50 -4.05
C ALA A 12 -2.08 -46.00 -3.82
N SER A 13 -1.08 -45.62 -3.02
CA SER A 13 -0.73 -44.21 -2.77
C SER A 13 -0.27 -43.50 -4.05
N ILE A 14 0.56 -44.15 -4.86
CA ILE A 14 1.01 -43.62 -6.16
C ILE A 14 -0.19 -43.49 -7.11
N ALA A 15 -1.06 -44.50 -7.19
CA ALA A 15 -2.24 -44.46 -8.05
C ALA A 15 -3.18 -43.30 -7.68
N VAL A 16 -3.42 -43.08 -6.39
CA VAL A 16 -4.21 -41.93 -5.89
C VAL A 16 -3.54 -40.60 -6.23
N ALA A 17 -2.21 -40.50 -6.07
CA ALA A 17 -1.47 -39.27 -6.40
C ALA A 17 -1.53 -38.96 -7.90
N VAL A 18 -1.35 -39.97 -8.77
CA VAL A 18 -1.45 -39.81 -10.23
C VAL A 18 -2.88 -39.41 -10.63
N LEU A 19 -3.90 -40.09 -10.09
CA LEU A 19 -5.30 -39.76 -10.39
C LEU A 19 -5.64 -38.34 -9.94
N GLY A 20 -5.18 -37.94 -8.74
CA GLY A 20 -5.32 -36.57 -8.24
C GLY A 20 -4.63 -35.55 -9.14
N TYR A 21 -3.39 -35.80 -9.56
CA TYR A 21 -2.64 -34.94 -10.48
C TYR A 21 -3.36 -34.77 -11.82
N VAL A 22 -3.79 -35.86 -12.45
CA VAL A 22 -4.52 -35.83 -13.73
C VAL A 22 -5.84 -35.08 -13.56
N THR A 23 -6.56 -35.30 -12.47
CA THR A 23 -7.83 -34.60 -12.19
C THR A 23 -7.61 -33.10 -12.04
N LEU A 24 -6.58 -32.68 -11.30
CA LEU A 24 -6.22 -31.28 -11.16
C LEU A 24 -5.79 -30.65 -12.49
N GLN A 25 -5.06 -31.39 -13.33
CA GLN A 25 -4.66 -30.93 -14.66
C GLN A 25 -5.87 -30.76 -15.60
N LEU A 26 -6.80 -31.71 -15.57
CA LEU A 26 -8.06 -31.63 -16.32
C LEU A 26 -8.93 -30.46 -15.83
N LEU A 27 -9.02 -30.25 -14.51
CA LEU A 27 -9.74 -29.11 -13.94
C LEU A 27 -9.09 -27.79 -14.35
N LEU A 28 -7.76 -27.71 -14.31
CA LEU A 28 -7.01 -26.51 -14.69
C LEU A 28 -7.31 -26.10 -16.14
N HIS A 29 -7.23 -27.04 -17.07
CA HIS A 29 -7.45 -26.78 -18.50
C HIS A 29 -8.93 -26.66 -18.86
N GLY A 30 -9.80 -27.48 -18.27
CA GLY A 30 -11.25 -27.48 -18.54
C GLY A 30 -11.95 -26.23 -18.03
N THR A 31 -11.41 -25.57 -17.01
CA THR A 31 -11.98 -24.32 -16.46
C THR A 31 -11.31 -23.06 -17.03
N GLN A 32 -10.38 -23.20 -17.96
CA GLN A 32 -9.74 -22.09 -18.69
C GLN A 32 -10.38 -21.97 -20.08
N SER A 33 -11.03 -20.83 -20.37
CA SER A 33 -11.58 -20.59 -21.71
C SER A 33 -10.44 -20.29 -22.70
N LYS A 34 -10.63 -20.66 -23.97
CA LYS A 34 -9.71 -20.31 -25.07
C LYS A 34 -9.62 -18.81 -25.33
N GLU A 35 -10.65 -18.06 -24.94
CA GLU A 35 -10.68 -16.59 -25.07
C GLU A 35 -10.00 -15.87 -23.88
N GLU A 36 -9.67 -16.59 -22.80
CA GLU A 36 -8.94 -16.00 -21.69
C GLU A 36 -7.46 -15.80 -22.05
N PRO A 37 -6.74 -14.88 -21.37
CA PRO A 37 -5.29 -14.75 -21.52
C PRO A 37 -4.56 -16.07 -21.33
N CYS A 38 -3.41 -16.18 -21.99
CA CYS A 38 -2.54 -17.37 -21.94
C CYS A 38 -2.33 -17.83 -20.49
N LEU A 39 -2.56 -19.13 -20.26
CA LEU A 39 -2.33 -19.75 -18.96
C LEU A 39 -0.82 -19.92 -18.75
N LEU A 40 -0.31 -19.51 -17.59
CA LEU A 40 1.07 -19.84 -17.23
C LEU A 40 1.24 -21.36 -17.14
N GLU A 41 2.25 -21.89 -17.81
CA GLU A 41 2.62 -23.30 -17.69
C GLU A 41 2.96 -23.62 -16.22
N THR A 42 2.32 -24.66 -15.68
CA THR A 42 2.55 -25.13 -14.31
C THR A 42 2.87 -26.61 -14.31
N ARG A 43 3.89 -27.00 -13.55
CA ARG A 43 4.26 -28.37 -13.22
C ARG A 43 3.38 -28.93 -12.12
N VAL A 44 3.07 -28.11 -11.11
CA VAL A 44 2.09 -28.46 -10.08
C VAL A 44 0.85 -27.59 -10.28
N PRO A 45 -0.29 -28.17 -10.73
CA PRO A 45 -1.50 -27.42 -11.02
C PRO A 45 -1.92 -26.57 -9.82
N PHE A 46 -2.26 -25.30 -10.09
CA PHE A 46 -2.67 -24.29 -9.11
C PHE A 46 -1.61 -23.87 -8.07
N LEU A 47 -0.57 -24.65 -7.82
CA LEU A 47 0.37 -24.39 -6.71
C LEU A 47 1.65 -23.68 -7.14
N ASP A 48 2.15 -23.89 -8.36
CA ASP A 48 3.42 -23.29 -8.79
C ASP A 48 3.42 -21.76 -8.68
N SER A 49 2.32 -21.12 -9.08
CA SER A 49 2.17 -19.67 -8.96
C SER A 49 2.15 -19.23 -7.49
N ALA A 50 1.47 -19.97 -6.62
CA ALA A 50 1.42 -19.69 -5.19
C ALA A 50 2.81 -19.85 -4.53
N ILE A 51 3.54 -20.90 -4.89
CA ILE A 51 4.91 -21.16 -4.41
C ILE A 51 5.86 -20.06 -4.90
N GLY A 52 5.74 -19.66 -6.17
CA GLY A 52 6.52 -18.57 -6.76
C GLY A 52 6.31 -17.24 -6.04
N ILE A 53 5.05 -16.88 -5.77
CA ILE A 53 4.68 -15.70 -4.98
C ILE A 53 5.18 -15.82 -3.54
N MET A 54 5.07 -17.00 -2.91
CA MET A 54 5.55 -17.21 -1.55
C MET A 54 7.07 -17.06 -1.43
N ARG A 55 7.83 -17.49 -2.45
CA ARG A 55 9.30 -17.44 -2.46
C ARG A 55 9.85 -16.06 -2.85
N HIS A 56 9.25 -15.39 -3.83
CA HIS A 56 9.78 -14.17 -4.42
C HIS A 56 8.93 -12.92 -4.17
N GLY A 57 7.78 -13.06 -3.50
CA GLY A 57 6.84 -11.96 -3.27
C GLY A 57 6.41 -11.29 -4.59
N ALA A 58 6.34 -9.96 -4.55
CA ALA A 58 6.02 -9.13 -5.72
C ALA A 58 7.02 -9.31 -6.88
N ALA A 59 8.28 -9.63 -6.60
CA ALA A 59 9.30 -9.81 -7.64
C ALA A 59 9.02 -11.02 -8.54
N TYR A 60 8.17 -11.96 -8.10
CA TYR A 60 7.75 -13.09 -8.93
C TYR A 60 7.12 -12.66 -10.26
N LEU A 61 6.35 -11.57 -10.27
CA LEU A 61 5.72 -11.05 -11.48
C LEU A 61 6.78 -10.57 -12.49
N ASN A 62 7.88 -9.98 -12.03
CA ASN A 62 8.99 -9.60 -12.90
C ASN A 62 9.73 -10.81 -13.46
N VAL A 63 9.91 -11.87 -12.65
CA VAL A 63 10.51 -13.14 -13.11
C VAL A 63 9.66 -13.78 -14.21
N ILE A 64 8.34 -13.81 -14.05
CA ILE A 64 7.43 -14.37 -15.06
C ILE A 64 7.49 -13.54 -16.34
N ARG A 65 7.46 -12.21 -16.23
CA ARG A 65 7.55 -11.29 -17.37
C ARG A 65 8.80 -11.53 -18.20
N GLY A 66 9.96 -11.63 -17.54
CA GLY A 66 11.24 -11.84 -18.21
C GLY A 66 11.34 -13.18 -18.95
N LYS A 67 10.64 -14.22 -18.46
CA LYS A 67 10.64 -15.55 -19.09
C LYS A 67 9.72 -15.67 -20.30
N HIS A 68 8.53 -15.07 -20.26
CA HIS A 68 7.49 -15.32 -21.26
C HIS A 68 7.29 -14.16 -22.24
N GLY A 69 7.55 -12.91 -21.84
CA GLY A 69 7.39 -11.75 -22.74
C GLY A 69 5.97 -11.48 -23.23
N ILE A 70 4.94 -12.08 -22.61
CA ILE A 70 3.53 -12.00 -23.04
C ILE A 70 2.86 -10.73 -22.45
N PRO A 71 1.97 -10.03 -23.21
CA PRO A 71 1.31 -8.81 -22.76
C PRO A 71 0.38 -8.99 -21.55
N ILE A 72 -0.30 -10.13 -21.47
CA ILE A 72 -1.23 -10.49 -20.40
C ILE A 72 -1.22 -12.00 -20.16
N LEU A 73 -1.26 -12.41 -18.90
CA LEU A 73 -1.12 -13.81 -18.48
C LEU A 73 -2.12 -14.17 -17.39
N THR A 74 -2.61 -15.41 -17.41
CA THR A 74 -3.44 -15.97 -16.35
C THR A 74 -2.59 -16.81 -15.40
N LEU A 75 -2.58 -16.44 -14.12
CA LEU A 75 -2.10 -17.26 -13.02
C LEU A 75 -3.29 -17.96 -12.37
N ARG A 76 -3.25 -19.29 -12.31
CA ARG A 76 -4.28 -20.09 -11.63
C ARG A 76 -3.78 -20.48 -10.25
N MET A 77 -4.55 -20.13 -9.24
CA MET A 77 -4.33 -20.48 -7.84
C MET A 77 -5.54 -21.30 -7.33
N PRO A 78 -5.44 -21.95 -6.15
CA PRO A 78 -6.61 -22.61 -5.58
C PRO A 78 -7.75 -21.61 -5.42
N PHE A 79 -8.92 -21.93 -5.98
CA PHE A 79 -10.15 -21.12 -5.94
C PHE A 79 -10.09 -19.73 -6.60
N GLN A 80 -8.95 -19.32 -7.15
CA GLN A 80 -8.76 -17.97 -7.69
C GLN A 80 -8.02 -17.98 -9.03
N ARG A 81 -8.29 -16.96 -9.83
CA ARG A 81 -7.54 -16.67 -11.06
C ARG A 81 -7.09 -15.22 -11.03
N LEU A 82 -5.83 -14.99 -11.34
CA LEU A 82 -5.24 -13.65 -11.41
C LEU A 82 -4.82 -13.38 -12.84
N TYR A 83 -5.27 -12.25 -13.39
CA TYR A 83 -4.81 -11.78 -14.69
C TYR A 83 -3.73 -10.72 -14.47
N VAL A 84 -2.50 -11.02 -14.92
CA VAL A 84 -1.36 -10.14 -14.79
C VAL A 84 -1.16 -9.42 -16.12
N VAL A 85 -1.24 -8.08 -16.09
CA VAL A 85 -1.20 -7.23 -17.28
C VAL A 85 0.10 -6.43 -17.28
N TYR A 86 0.91 -6.57 -18.33
CA TYR A 86 2.21 -5.89 -18.44
C TYR A 86 2.21 -4.73 -19.44
N THR A 87 1.30 -4.73 -20.42
CA THR A 87 1.31 -3.74 -21.51
C THR A 87 0.61 -2.44 -21.11
N PRO A 88 1.25 -1.26 -21.28
CA PRO A 88 0.67 0.04 -20.92
C PRO A 88 -0.71 0.33 -21.53
N ASN A 89 -0.94 -0.07 -22.78
CA ASN A 89 -2.23 0.15 -23.44
C ASN A 89 -3.39 -0.58 -22.72
N LEU A 90 -3.18 -1.85 -22.36
CA LEU A 90 -4.17 -2.63 -21.62
C LEU A 90 -4.37 -2.07 -20.20
N ILE A 91 -3.29 -1.66 -19.53
CA ILE A 91 -3.36 -1.02 -18.22
C ILE A 91 -4.19 0.26 -18.28
N ARG A 92 -3.98 1.11 -19.30
CA ARG A 92 -4.76 2.33 -19.52
C ARG A 92 -6.24 2.02 -19.75
N THR A 93 -6.55 0.99 -20.53
CA THR A 93 -7.94 0.54 -20.75
C THR A 93 -8.59 0.13 -19.43
N ILE A 94 -7.91 -0.66 -18.59
CA ILE A 94 -8.40 -1.07 -17.26
C ILE A 94 -8.61 0.14 -16.34
N GLN A 95 -7.70 1.12 -16.37
CA GLN A 95 -7.75 2.30 -15.52
C GLN A 95 -8.69 3.40 -16.03
N SER A 96 -9.29 3.25 -17.21
CA SER A 96 -10.18 4.25 -17.78
C SER A 96 -11.45 4.44 -16.94
N LYS A 97 -12.01 5.67 -16.98
CA LYS A 97 -13.25 5.99 -16.26
C LYS A 97 -14.44 5.13 -16.70
N VAL A 98 -14.48 4.74 -17.98
CA VAL A 98 -15.54 3.90 -18.56
C VAL A 98 -15.55 2.51 -17.91
N ASN A 99 -14.38 1.98 -17.55
CA ASN A 99 -14.25 0.65 -16.95
C ASN A 99 -14.18 0.66 -15.42
N ALA A 100 -14.38 1.82 -14.77
CA ALA A 100 -14.22 1.96 -13.31
C ALA A 100 -15.23 1.13 -12.49
N THR A 101 -16.37 0.77 -13.06
CA THR A 101 -17.37 -0.13 -12.46
C THR A 101 -17.10 -1.61 -12.73
N ILE A 102 -16.31 -1.91 -13.76
CA ILE A 102 -15.94 -3.28 -14.15
C ILE A 102 -14.71 -3.74 -13.36
N PHE A 103 -13.69 -2.86 -13.27
CA PHE A 103 -12.43 -3.12 -12.57
C PHE A 103 -12.36 -2.32 -11.26
N VAL A 104 -12.90 -2.92 -10.21
CA VAL A 104 -13.08 -2.24 -8.92
C VAL A 104 -11.84 -2.44 -8.04
N PRO A 105 -11.30 -1.39 -7.39
CA PRO A 105 -10.19 -1.54 -6.45
C PRO A 105 -10.60 -2.34 -5.21
N ASN A 106 -9.70 -3.21 -4.73
CA ASN A 106 -9.95 -4.02 -3.55
C ASN A 106 -9.42 -3.40 -2.24
N LEU A 107 -9.59 -2.08 -2.08
CA LEU A 107 -8.94 -1.33 -1.00
C LEU A 107 -9.46 -1.72 0.38
N LEU A 108 -10.77 -1.96 0.51
CA LEU A 108 -11.39 -2.35 1.78
C LEU A 108 -10.86 -3.70 2.27
N ASP A 109 -10.93 -4.76 1.44
CA ASP A 109 -10.41 -6.07 1.84
C ASP A 109 -8.92 -6.02 2.15
N PHE A 110 -8.13 -5.27 1.37
CA PHE A 110 -6.71 -5.08 1.67
C PHE A 110 -6.50 -4.46 3.05
N GLY A 111 -7.23 -3.39 3.39
CA GLY A 111 -7.17 -2.78 4.72
C GLY A 111 -7.58 -3.73 5.84
N MET A 112 -8.62 -4.54 5.62
CA MET A 112 -9.11 -5.50 6.61
C MET A 112 -8.11 -6.62 6.94
N LEU A 113 -7.20 -6.97 6.02
CA LEU A 113 -6.15 -7.97 6.28
C LEU A 113 -5.22 -7.56 7.42
N PHE A 114 -4.97 -6.26 7.57
CA PHE A 114 -4.03 -5.73 8.56
C PHE A 114 -4.71 -5.12 9.78
N SER A 115 -5.99 -4.72 9.67
CA SER A 115 -6.72 -4.04 10.73
C SER A 115 -6.89 -4.85 12.01
N GLY A 116 -7.00 -6.19 11.90
CA GLY A 116 -7.31 -7.05 13.05
C GLY A 116 -8.80 -7.08 13.41
N LEU A 117 -9.67 -6.67 12.49
CA LEU A 117 -11.12 -6.83 12.60
C LEU A 117 -11.51 -8.30 12.74
N ASN A 118 -12.54 -8.56 13.55
CA ASN A 118 -13.14 -9.90 13.62
C ASN A 118 -13.94 -10.23 12.33
N LYS A 119 -14.28 -11.50 12.14
CA LYS A 119 -14.94 -11.98 10.90
C LYS A 119 -16.31 -11.35 10.67
N ASP A 120 -17.07 -11.06 11.72
CA ASP A 120 -18.41 -10.50 11.59
C ASP A 120 -18.35 -9.01 11.25
N SER A 121 -17.42 -8.27 11.87
CA SER A 121 -17.11 -6.89 11.51
C SER A 121 -16.64 -6.75 10.05
N GLN A 122 -15.84 -7.70 9.55
CA GLN A 122 -15.47 -7.73 8.13
C GLN A 122 -16.70 -7.91 7.21
N LYS A 123 -17.62 -8.82 7.56
CA LYS A 123 -18.88 -9.01 6.80
C LYS A 123 -19.75 -7.76 6.82
N ILE A 124 -19.86 -7.09 7.98
CA ILE A 124 -20.59 -5.84 8.16
C ILE A 124 -20.05 -4.77 7.21
N LEU A 125 -18.74 -4.54 7.20
CA LEU A 125 -18.12 -3.54 6.32
C LEU A 125 -18.28 -3.88 4.83
N ARG A 126 -18.10 -5.14 4.44
CA ARG A 126 -18.34 -5.58 3.05
C ARG A 126 -19.76 -5.26 2.60
N LYS A 127 -20.76 -5.52 3.47
CA LYS A 127 -22.16 -5.20 3.18
C LYS A 127 -22.40 -3.69 3.12
N GLY A 128 -21.86 -2.94 4.08
CA GLY A 128 -22.03 -1.50 4.18
C GLY A 128 -21.45 -0.73 2.99
N PHE A 129 -20.25 -1.09 2.55
CA PHE A 129 -19.56 -0.44 1.44
C PHE A 129 -19.83 -1.06 0.06
N ASN A 130 -20.79 -2.00 -0.05
CA ASN A 130 -21.07 -2.74 -1.28
C ASN A 130 -21.61 -1.87 -2.44
N VAL A 131 -21.94 -0.60 -2.20
CA VAL A 131 -22.46 0.31 -3.24
C VAL A 131 -21.48 0.38 -4.41
N GLN A 132 -21.80 -0.34 -5.50
CA GLN A 132 -20.98 -0.49 -6.72
C GLN A 132 -19.55 -1.02 -6.46
N GLY A 133 -19.34 -1.72 -5.35
CA GLY A 133 -18.04 -2.27 -4.92
C GLY A 133 -16.94 -1.25 -4.57
N ASN A 134 -17.18 0.06 -4.74
CA ASN A 134 -16.16 1.10 -4.63
C ASN A 134 -16.48 2.17 -3.57
N GLY A 135 -17.48 1.93 -2.71
CA GLY A 135 -17.95 2.92 -1.73
C GLY A 135 -16.87 3.35 -0.73
N PHE A 136 -16.09 2.40 -0.22
CA PHE A 136 -15.00 2.69 0.72
C PHE A 136 -13.94 3.57 0.07
N THR A 137 -13.42 3.17 -1.09
CA THR A 137 -12.40 3.93 -1.83
C THR A 137 -12.88 5.34 -2.16
N LYS A 138 -14.13 5.51 -2.61
CA LYS A 138 -14.71 6.84 -2.88
C LYS A 138 -14.73 7.71 -1.61
N SER A 139 -15.05 7.11 -0.46
CA SER A 139 -15.12 7.80 0.84
C SER A 139 -13.76 8.29 1.32
N VAL A 140 -12.69 7.53 1.05
CA VAL A 140 -11.30 7.94 1.31
C VAL A 140 -10.84 8.96 0.28
N HIS A 141 -10.98 8.66 -1.01
CA HIS A 141 -10.47 9.48 -2.11
C HIS A 141 -11.03 10.90 -2.11
N LYS A 142 -12.27 11.14 -1.64
CA LYS A 142 -12.84 12.48 -1.57
C LYS A 142 -11.97 13.48 -0.79
N TYR A 143 -11.21 13.01 0.20
CA TYR A 143 -10.30 13.82 1.00
C TYR A 143 -8.88 13.92 0.45
N LEU A 144 -8.52 13.02 -0.48
CA LEU A 144 -7.20 12.97 -1.12
C LEU A 144 -7.16 13.73 -2.45
N LEU A 145 -8.29 14.29 -2.88
CA LEU A 145 -8.33 15.22 -4.00
C LEU A 145 -7.71 16.55 -3.59
N SER A 146 -7.06 17.23 -4.53
CA SER A 146 -6.57 18.59 -4.33
C SER A 146 -7.69 19.50 -3.82
N GLY A 147 -7.45 20.16 -2.69
CA GLY A 147 -8.46 20.98 -2.03
C GLY A 147 -7.97 21.53 -0.70
N LEU A 148 -8.81 22.32 -0.03
CA LEU A 148 -8.46 23.02 1.21
C LEU A 148 -7.99 22.06 2.31
N SER A 149 -8.69 20.94 2.52
CA SER A 149 -8.35 19.98 3.57
C SER A 149 -6.97 19.36 3.35
N LEU A 150 -6.67 18.89 2.13
CA LEU A 150 -5.37 18.27 1.82
C LEU A 150 -4.24 19.30 1.88
N ASN A 151 -4.48 20.53 1.43
CA ASN A 151 -3.51 21.62 1.53
C ASN A 151 -3.19 21.96 2.99
N ALA A 152 -4.21 22.01 3.86
CA ALA A 152 -4.04 22.25 5.28
C ALA A 152 -3.24 21.11 5.95
N ALA A 153 -3.56 19.84 5.67
CA ALA A 153 -2.81 18.70 6.18
C ALA A 153 -1.35 18.71 5.68
N THR A 154 -1.13 19.02 4.39
CA THR A 154 0.22 19.13 3.81
C THR A 154 1.03 20.23 4.49
N ARG A 155 0.42 21.41 4.70
CA ARG A 155 1.07 22.51 5.42
C ARG A 155 1.42 22.10 6.86
N SER A 156 0.47 21.51 7.59
CA SER A 156 0.70 21.03 8.95
C SER A 156 1.85 20.02 9.03
N ALA A 157 1.94 19.08 8.08
CA ALA A 157 3.04 18.12 8.03
C ALA A 157 4.40 18.81 7.77
N VAL A 158 4.45 19.79 6.87
CA VAL A 158 5.67 20.55 6.56
C VAL A 158 6.09 21.45 7.73
N ASP A 159 5.13 22.09 8.41
CA ASP A 159 5.41 22.93 9.58
C ASP A 159 6.01 22.08 10.70
N ARG A 160 5.46 20.87 10.92
CA ARG A 160 6.00 19.90 11.89
C ARG A 160 7.42 19.45 11.53
N LEU A 161 7.70 19.11 10.27
CA LEU A 161 9.05 18.78 9.80
C LEU A 161 10.03 19.94 9.99
N SER A 162 9.60 21.15 9.65
CA SER A 162 10.43 22.35 9.77
C SER A 162 10.80 22.67 11.22
N ALA A 163 9.90 22.36 12.16
CA ALA A 163 10.14 22.52 13.58
C ALA A 163 11.06 21.44 14.19
N SER A 164 11.04 20.20 13.67
CA SER A 164 11.83 19.09 14.21
C SER A 164 13.25 19.02 13.65
N LEU A 165 13.43 19.27 12.34
CA LEU A 165 14.70 19.07 11.64
C LEU A 165 15.91 19.83 12.22
N PRO A 166 15.81 21.11 12.64
CA PRO A 166 16.96 21.83 13.19
C PRO A 166 17.51 21.23 14.49
N ASN A 167 16.63 20.63 15.30
CA ASN A 167 17.00 20.05 16.60
C ASN A 167 17.68 18.69 16.43
N ASP A 168 17.29 17.92 15.42
CA ASP A 168 17.74 16.54 15.25
C ASP A 168 18.91 16.39 14.25
N LEU A 169 19.12 17.35 13.34
CA LEU A 169 20.18 17.27 12.32
C LEU A 169 21.48 18.00 12.67
N TRP A 170 21.47 18.89 13.66
CA TRP A 170 22.57 19.84 13.89
C TRP A 170 23.39 19.60 15.16
N ASP A 171 23.17 18.47 15.84
CA ASP A 171 23.88 18.11 17.07
C ASP A 171 25.19 17.33 16.84
N GLY A 172 25.53 17.06 15.58
CA GLY A 172 26.75 16.34 15.19
C GLY A 172 26.71 14.83 15.43
N ARG A 173 25.53 14.25 15.74
CA ARG A 173 25.37 12.79 15.87
C ARG A 173 25.40 12.10 14.51
N GLU A 174 25.99 10.91 14.49
CA GLU A 174 25.89 9.99 13.36
C GLU A 174 24.64 9.12 13.53
N ASP A 175 23.61 9.41 12.73
CA ASP A 175 22.36 8.64 12.71
C ASP A 175 22.17 7.90 11.38
N GLY A 176 21.44 6.79 11.44
CA GLY A 176 21.02 6.07 10.25
C GLY A 176 19.97 6.88 9.46
N LEU A 177 20.26 7.17 8.19
CA LEU A 177 19.39 7.98 7.33
C LEU A 177 17.97 7.42 7.24
N LEU A 178 17.81 6.09 7.18
CA LEU A 178 16.49 5.46 7.09
C LEU A 178 15.71 5.66 8.38
N GLU A 179 16.34 5.43 9.53
CA GLU A 179 15.75 5.58 10.85
C GLU A 179 15.30 7.01 11.11
N LEU A 180 16.16 7.97 10.77
CA LEU A 180 15.88 9.40 10.86
C LEU A 180 14.70 9.79 9.96
N VAL A 181 14.75 9.43 8.67
CA VAL A 181 13.66 9.74 7.72
C VAL A 181 12.35 9.10 8.16
N GLN A 182 12.38 7.85 8.61
CA GLN A 182 11.20 7.16 9.13
C GLN A 182 10.58 7.90 10.32
N HIS A 183 11.39 8.24 11.33
CA HIS A 183 10.94 8.94 12.52
C HIS A 183 10.28 10.28 12.18
N GLN A 184 11.01 11.12 11.42
CA GLN A 184 10.56 12.46 11.06
C GLN A 184 9.27 12.42 10.22
N LEU A 185 9.21 11.55 9.21
CA LEU A 185 8.01 11.43 8.38
C LEU A 185 6.83 10.84 9.16
N THR A 186 7.06 9.84 10.01
CA THR A 186 5.99 9.24 10.81
C THR A 186 5.34 10.29 11.71
N LEU A 187 6.11 11.03 12.51
CA LEU A 187 5.55 12.04 13.41
C LEU A 187 4.91 13.21 12.65
N ALA A 188 5.53 13.69 11.57
CA ALA A 188 4.96 14.78 10.80
C ALA A 188 3.63 14.41 10.12
N MET A 189 3.57 13.25 9.46
CA MET A 189 2.35 12.80 8.78
C MET A 189 1.25 12.43 9.78
N THR A 190 1.59 11.68 10.82
CA THR A 190 0.60 11.25 11.82
C THR A 190 0.08 12.43 12.62
N GLY A 191 0.93 13.40 13.00
CA GLY A 191 0.51 14.62 13.67
C GLY A 191 -0.37 15.52 12.80
N ALA A 192 -0.16 15.54 11.48
CA ALA A 192 -1.01 16.28 10.55
C ALA A 192 -2.38 15.61 10.32
N ILE A 193 -2.42 14.26 10.37
CA ILE A 193 -3.65 13.49 10.14
C ILE A 193 -4.46 13.29 11.41
N TYR A 194 -3.84 12.97 12.54
CA TYR A 194 -4.50 12.65 13.80
C TYR A 194 -4.65 13.85 14.74
N GLY A 195 -3.99 14.97 14.45
CA GLY A 195 -4.13 16.21 15.21
C GLY A 195 -3.35 16.19 16.53
N PRO A 196 -3.76 16.99 17.53
CA PRO A 196 -3.06 17.15 18.81
C PRO A 196 -3.00 15.88 19.68
N GLU A 197 -3.98 14.99 19.59
CA GLU A 197 -4.02 13.73 20.35
C GLU A 197 -3.37 12.56 19.56
N ASN A 198 -2.37 12.84 18.72
CA ASN A 198 -1.73 11.85 17.85
C ASN A 198 -1.18 10.65 18.65
N PRO A 199 -1.67 9.41 18.42
CA PRO A 199 -1.19 8.24 19.16
C PRO A 199 0.30 7.94 18.97
N TYR A 200 0.88 8.37 17.85
CA TYR A 200 2.29 8.13 17.52
C TYR A 200 3.26 9.07 18.23
N ASP A 201 2.77 10.09 18.94
CA ASP A 201 3.61 10.93 19.80
C ASP A 201 4.14 10.13 21.02
N ASP A 202 3.55 8.97 21.35
CA ASP A 202 4.13 8.00 22.28
C ASP A 202 5.22 7.16 21.56
N PRO A 203 6.50 7.27 21.96
CA PRO A 203 7.60 6.55 21.33
C PRO A 203 7.42 5.02 21.33
N ASN A 204 6.67 4.45 22.28
CA ASN A 204 6.40 3.02 22.31
C ASN A 204 5.42 2.60 21.19
N ILE A 205 4.47 3.46 20.87
CA ILE A 205 3.50 3.24 19.79
C ILE A 205 4.20 3.42 18.44
N GLU A 206 5.02 4.45 18.32
CA GLU A 206 5.89 4.66 17.15
C GLU A 206 6.82 3.46 16.90
N ALA A 207 7.53 3.01 17.93
CA ALA A 207 8.41 1.84 17.84
C ALA A 207 7.64 0.56 17.47
N SER A 208 6.38 0.43 17.90
CA SER A 208 5.50 -0.70 17.56
C SER A 208 5.09 -0.71 16.08
N TRP A 209 5.15 0.43 15.39
CA TRP A 209 4.89 0.53 13.95
C TRP A 209 6.08 0.06 13.10
N ARG A 210 7.30 0.15 13.62
CA ARG A 210 8.50 -0.14 12.86
C ARG A 210 8.51 -1.61 12.38
N PRO A 211 8.87 -1.86 11.11
CA PRO A 211 8.91 -3.22 10.58
C PRO A 211 10.03 -4.00 11.28
N PHE A 212 9.68 -4.82 12.27
CA PHE A 212 10.63 -5.76 12.86
C PHE A 212 10.90 -6.89 11.86
N PRO A 213 12.14 -7.07 11.36
CA PRO A 213 12.50 -8.34 10.77
C PRO A 213 12.47 -9.37 11.91
N TYR A 214 11.81 -10.52 11.68
CA TYR A 214 12.16 -11.87 12.16
C TYR A 214 10.96 -12.76 12.55
N LEU A 215 10.97 -13.94 11.93
CA LEU A 215 10.34 -15.28 12.12
C LEU A 215 9.13 -15.57 13.04
N THR A 216 8.61 -14.67 13.88
CA THR A 216 7.41 -14.98 14.68
C THR A 216 6.32 -13.93 14.56
N ALA A 217 5.13 -14.36 14.13
CA ALA A 217 3.94 -13.52 14.07
C ALA A 217 3.58 -12.89 15.44
N ARG A 218 4.04 -13.46 16.56
CA ARG A 218 3.71 -12.98 17.91
C ARG A 218 4.14 -11.54 18.18
N LYS A 219 5.36 -11.14 17.78
CA LYS A 219 5.84 -9.76 17.98
C LYS A 219 5.00 -8.77 17.17
N ALA A 220 4.78 -9.06 15.89
CA ALA A 220 3.94 -8.24 15.02
C ALA A 220 2.49 -8.14 15.51
N LEU A 221 1.92 -9.26 16.01
CA LEU A 221 0.58 -9.27 16.60
C LEU A 221 0.51 -8.42 17.87
N ARG A 222 1.52 -8.48 18.74
CA ARG A 222 1.60 -7.63 19.94
C ARG A 222 1.72 -6.16 19.57
N ALA A 223 2.60 -5.82 18.63
CA ALA A 223 2.79 -4.45 18.16
C ALA A 223 1.48 -3.89 17.56
N ARG A 224 0.80 -4.68 16.73
CA ARG A 224 -0.53 -4.34 16.22
C ARG A 224 -1.54 -4.11 17.34
N SER A 225 -1.57 -4.98 18.36
CA SER A 225 -2.47 -4.81 19.52
C SER A 225 -2.16 -3.53 20.30
N GLN A 226 -0.90 -3.13 20.43
CA GLN A 226 -0.51 -1.87 21.09
C GLN A 226 -1.00 -0.65 20.31
N VAL A 227 -0.78 -0.61 19.00
CA VAL A 227 -1.27 0.46 18.13
C VAL A 227 -2.80 0.55 18.17
N ILE A 228 -3.51 -0.58 18.08
CA ILE A 228 -4.98 -0.64 18.20
C ILE A 228 -5.45 -0.09 19.56
N ALA A 229 -4.76 -0.44 20.66
CA ALA A 229 -5.12 0.06 21.99
C ALA A 229 -4.95 1.58 22.10
N ALA A 230 -3.91 2.14 21.48
CA ALA A 230 -3.71 3.59 21.41
C ALA A 230 -4.83 4.27 20.62
N PHE A 231 -5.22 3.72 19.46
CA PHE A 231 -6.34 4.24 18.69
C PHE A 231 -7.69 4.14 19.40
N ARG A 232 -7.93 3.08 20.19
CA ARG A 232 -9.13 3.00 21.04
C ARG A 232 -9.18 4.14 22.04
N LYS A 233 -8.07 4.45 22.72
CA LYS A 233 -7.97 5.61 23.62
C LYS A 233 -8.20 6.93 22.87
N TYR A 234 -7.60 7.08 21.70
CA TYR A 234 -7.76 8.25 20.85
C TYR A 234 -9.22 8.53 20.49
N PHE A 235 -9.96 7.52 20.03
CA PHE A 235 -11.39 7.68 19.73
C PHE A 235 -12.21 7.93 21.00
N ALA A 236 -11.93 7.23 22.10
CA ALA A 236 -12.65 7.39 23.36
C ALA A 236 -12.52 8.81 23.95
N LYS A 237 -11.37 9.47 23.74
CA LYS A 237 -11.15 10.87 24.13
C LYS A 237 -11.72 11.90 23.15
N GLY A 238 -12.21 11.48 21.99
CA GLY A 238 -12.64 12.40 20.95
C GLY A 238 -11.50 13.03 20.14
N GLY A 239 -10.28 12.49 20.16
CA GLY A 239 -9.13 13.08 19.46
C GLY A 239 -9.32 13.22 17.94
N HIS A 240 -10.18 12.38 17.35
CA HIS A 240 -10.57 12.44 15.95
C HIS A 240 -11.37 13.70 15.56
N LEU A 241 -11.91 14.44 16.53
CA LEU A 241 -12.71 15.65 16.27
C LEU A 241 -11.85 16.85 15.85
N GLU A 242 -10.58 16.87 16.26
CA GLU A 242 -9.58 17.90 15.88
C GLU A 242 -8.59 17.39 14.83
N ALA A 243 -8.88 16.22 14.26
CA ALA A 243 -8.04 15.55 13.28
C ALA A 243 -8.38 15.98 11.85
N PHE A 244 -7.61 15.45 10.89
CA PHE A 244 -7.96 15.56 9.49
C PHE A 244 -9.39 15.01 9.26
N PRO A 245 -10.29 15.75 8.58
CA PRO A 245 -11.73 15.42 8.56
C PRO A 245 -12.09 14.00 8.10
N MET A 246 -11.20 13.36 7.33
CA MET A 246 -11.36 11.96 6.94
C MET A 246 -11.45 11.02 8.14
N VAL A 247 -10.69 11.25 9.21
CA VAL A 247 -10.62 10.34 10.37
C VAL A 247 -11.98 10.26 11.06
N ALA A 248 -12.57 11.41 11.39
CA ALA A 248 -13.90 11.47 12.02
C ALA A 248 -14.99 10.89 11.11
N GLU A 249 -14.98 11.25 9.83
CA GLU A 249 -15.98 10.78 8.87
C GLU A 249 -15.91 9.26 8.68
N MET A 250 -14.71 8.70 8.49
CA MET A 250 -14.54 7.26 8.31
C MET A 250 -14.92 6.49 9.58
N HIS A 251 -14.58 7.00 10.77
CA HIS A 251 -15.01 6.40 12.03
C HIS A 251 -16.54 6.40 12.15
N ARG A 252 -17.18 7.53 11.87
CA ARG A 252 -18.65 7.67 11.86
C ARG A 252 -19.31 6.74 10.85
N MET A 253 -18.78 6.62 9.64
CA MET A 253 -19.30 5.72 8.62
C MET A 253 -19.16 4.25 9.02
N ASN A 254 -18.02 3.86 9.57
CA ASN A 254 -17.79 2.50 10.06
C ASN A 254 -18.79 2.13 11.16
N MET A 255 -19.03 3.03 12.13
CA MET A 255 -20.06 2.83 13.15
C MET A 255 -21.48 2.82 12.57
N GLY A 256 -21.77 3.71 11.61
CA GLY A 256 -23.07 3.77 10.93
C GLY A 256 -23.41 2.50 10.14
N HIS A 257 -22.41 1.73 9.70
CA HIS A 257 -22.62 0.40 9.11
C HIS A 257 -22.85 -0.70 10.15
N GLY A 258 -22.69 -0.42 11.45
CA GLY A 258 -22.95 -1.36 12.54
C GLY A 258 -21.71 -1.87 13.27
N LEU A 259 -20.52 -1.27 13.05
CA LEU A 259 -19.37 -1.58 13.90
C LEU A 259 -19.50 -0.93 15.28
N SER A 260 -19.02 -1.62 16.31
CA SER A 260 -18.73 -0.98 17.60
C SER A 260 -17.59 0.03 17.44
N SER A 261 -17.51 1.01 18.33
CA SER A 261 -16.38 1.97 18.35
C SER A 261 -15.03 1.25 18.45
N ASP A 262 -14.97 0.15 19.22
CA ASP A 262 -13.78 -0.69 19.38
C ASP A 262 -13.30 -1.32 18.06
N GLU A 263 -14.22 -1.90 17.28
CA GLU A 263 -13.89 -2.47 15.97
C GLU A 263 -13.63 -1.38 14.93
N ALA A 264 -14.36 -0.27 14.98
CA ALA A 264 -14.13 0.87 14.08
C ALA A 264 -12.71 1.46 14.28
N ALA A 265 -12.21 1.52 15.51
CA ALA A 265 -10.85 2.00 15.81
C ALA A 265 -9.77 1.14 15.15
N LYS A 266 -10.00 -0.16 14.96
CA LYS A 266 -9.05 -1.08 14.31
C LYS A 266 -8.77 -0.71 12.85
N MET A 267 -9.68 -0.01 12.18
CA MET A 267 -9.46 0.45 10.80
C MET A 267 -8.33 1.47 10.69
N GLU A 268 -7.96 2.16 11.77
CA GLU A 268 -6.82 3.09 11.75
C GLU A 268 -5.47 2.39 11.59
N MET A 269 -5.39 1.09 11.88
CA MET A 269 -4.21 0.30 11.51
C MET A 269 -4.07 0.20 9.98
N ALA A 270 -5.18 0.12 9.24
CA ALA A 270 -5.15 0.14 7.77
C ALA A 270 -4.79 1.54 7.24
N THR A 271 -5.34 2.60 7.82
CA THR A 271 -4.99 3.99 7.49
C THR A 271 -3.50 4.25 7.73
N SER A 272 -2.98 3.83 8.88
CA SER A 272 -1.56 3.93 9.23
C SER A 272 -0.68 3.21 8.22
N LEU A 273 -1.07 2.00 7.78
CA LEU A 273 -0.34 1.26 6.74
C LEU A 273 -0.32 1.99 5.41
N ALA A 274 -1.47 2.49 4.97
CA ALA A 274 -1.57 3.24 3.72
C ALA A 274 -0.71 4.52 3.74
N MET A 275 -0.66 5.19 4.89
CA MET A 275 0.09 6.44 5.06
C MET A 275 1.60 6.23 5.22
N LEU A 276 2.03 5.25 6.02
CA LEU A 276 3.41 5.16 6.50
C LEU A 276 4.28 4.13 5.76
N SER A 277 3.70 3.25 4.94
CA SER A 277 4.43 2.11 4.35
C SER A 277 5.46 2.48 3.27
N SER A 278 5.20 3.51 2.47
CA SER A 278 6.02 3.82 1.28
C SER A 278 6.76 5.15 1.34
N GLY A 279 6.24 6.13 2.08
CA GLY A 279 6.78 7.49 2.12
C GLY A 279 8.24 7.53 2.58
N ALA A 280 8.52 6.94 3.74
CA ALA A 280 9.87 6.94 4.31
C ALA A 280 10.89 6.20 3.45
N VAL A 281 10.52 5.05 2.88
CA VAL A 281 11.40 4.29 1.97
C VAL A 281 11.69 5.08 0.70
N THR A 282 10.69 5.78 0.16
CA THR A 282 10.85 6.64 -1.02
C THR A 282 11.80 7.79 -0.74
N VAL A 283 11.61 8.50 0.39
CA VAL A 283 12.46 9.63 0.78
C VAL A 283 13.87 9.17 1.09
N PHE A 284 14.05 8.03 1.76
CA PHE A 284 15.37 7.43 1.99
C PHE A 284 16.12 7.23 0.67
N TRP A 285 15.53 6.57 -0.32
CA TRP A 285 16.19 6.32 -1.59
C TRP A 285 16.44 7.60 -2.39
N LEU A 286 15.50 8.56 -2.34
CA LEU A 286 15.65 9.86 -2.97
C LEU A 286 16.86 10.60 -2.38
N MET A 287 16.92 10.69 -1.06
CA MET A 287 18.03 11.31 -0.33
C MET A 287 19.35 10.60 -0.61
N PHE A 288 19.37 9.27 -0.57
CA PHE A 288 20.54 8.47 -0.89
C PHE A 288 21.09 8.79 -2.29
N HIS A 289 20.23 8.80 -3.32
CA HIS A 289 20.64 9.08 -4.70
C HIS A 289 21.07 10.53 -4.92
N ILE A 290 20.40 11.50 -4.29
CA ILE A 290 20.79 12.92 -4.36
C ILE A 290 22.15 13.13 -3.69
N LEU A 291 22.34 12.64 -2.46
CA LEU A 291 23.57 12.85 -1.69
C LEU A 291 24.76 12.08 -2.27
N SER A 292 24.52 10.96 -2.95
CA SER A 292 25.57 10.17 -3.61
C SER A 292 26.02 10.77 -4.96
N ASN A 293 25.31 11.78 -5.48
CA ASN A 293 25.62 12.41 -6.76
C ASN A 293 25.82 13.93 -6.59
N ASN A 294 27.08 14.36 -6.56
CA ASN A 294 27.44 15.77 -6.37
C ASN A 294 26.78 16.73 -7.37
N CYS A 295 26.67 16.33 -8.64
CA CYS A 295 26.03 17.15 -9.67
C CYS A 295 24.54 17.33 -9.40
N ALA A 296 23.83 16.24 -9.05
CA ALA A 296 22.41 16.30 -8.73
C ALA A 296 22.17 17.14 -7.47
N MET A 297 22.97 16.94 -6.42
CA MET A 297 22.89 17.72 -5.19
C MET A 297 23.10 19.22 -5.43
N GLN A 298 24.11 19.61 -6.20
CA GLN A 298 24.37 21.02 -6.51
C GLN A 298 23.21 21.65 -7.30
N SER A 299 22.79 21.01 -8.39
CA SER A 299 21.68 21.48 -9.21
C SER A 299 20.39 21.65 -8.40
N ILE A 300 20.06 20.69 -7.52
CA ILE A 300 18.87 20.76 -6.67
C ILE A 300 18.98 21.90 -5.64
N ARG A 301 20.16 22.12 -5.05
CA ARG A 301 20.36 23.24 -4.12
C ARG A 301 20.17 24.58 -4.81
N GLU A 302 20.73 24.75 -6.00
CA GLU A 302 20.58 25.97 -6.81
C GLU A 302 19.11 26.23 -7.15
N GLU A 303 18.39 25.20 -7.60
CA GLU A 303 16.95 25.27 -7.87
C GLU A 303 16.15 25.69 -6.62
N LEU A 304 16.41 25.07 -5.47
CA LEU A 304 15.73 25.38 -4.21
C LEU A 304 16.05 26.79 -3.72
N HIS A 305 17.31 27.25 -3.84
CA HIS A 305 17.70 28.60 -3.48
C HIS A 305 17.06 29.65 -4.37
N ALA A 306 16.96 29.40 -5.69
CA ALA A 306 16.29 30.29 -6.62
C ALA A 306 14.76 30.30 -6.45
N ALA A 307 14.18 29.19 -5.98
CA ALA A 307 12.75 29.10 -5.70
C ALA A 307 12.35 29.78 -4.38
N ALA A 308 13.26 29.86 -3.41
CA ALA A 308 13.06 30.56 -2.15
C ALA A 308 12.95 32.07 -2.35
N SER A 309 12.14 32.73 -1.54
CA SER A 309 12.05 34.20 -1.50
C SER A 309 12.27 34.67 -0.07
N ASP A 310 12.87 35.85 0.11
CA ASP A 310 12.97 36.45 1.43
C ASP A 310 11.58 36.93 1.87
N GLU A 311 11.22 36.67 3.12
CA GLU A 311 10.05 37.29 3.73
C GLU A 311 10.30 38.80 3.80
N SER A 312 9.35 39.60 3.32
CA SER A 312 9.47 41.07 3.27
C SER A 312 9.77 41.64 4.66
N GLU A 313 10.80 42.49 4.74
CA GLU A 313 11.30 43.20 5.91
C GLU A 313 10.21 43.58 6.91
N THR A 314 10.13 42.89 8.04
CA THR A 314 9.46 43.39 9.23
C THR A 314 10.40 43.32 10.41
N ILE A 315 10.99 44.49 10.69
CA ILE A 315 11.66 44.91 11.92
C ILE A 315 13.06 44.29 12.12
N ASP A 316 14.07 45.17 12.24
CA ASP A 316 15.53 44.94 12.33
C ASP A 316 16.04 43.97 13.43
N THR A 317 15.15 43.24 14.10
CA THR A 317 15.47 42.36 15.23
C THR A 317 15.15 40.88 14.99
N ILE A 318 14.58 40.50 13.85
CA ILE A 318 14.25 39.09 13.53
C ILE A 318 15.16 38.60 12.38
N PRO A 319 15.80 37.42 12.49
CA PRO A 319 16.61 36.87 11.41
C PRO A 319 15.78 36.72 10.13
N ARG A 320 16.38 37.03 8.98
CA ARG A 320 15.74 36.88 7.65
C ARG A 320 15.27 35.44 7.45
N THR A 321 13.96 35.22 7.49
CA THR A 321 13.36 33.93 7.17
C THR A 321 13.24 33.80 5.65
N ARG A 322 13.88 32.78 5.06
CA ARG A 322 13.63 32.40 3.66
C ARG A 322 12.38 31.53 3.58
N VAL A 323 11.43 31.94 2.75
CA VAL A 323 10.15 31.27 2.56
C VAL A 323 10.16 30.50 1.24
N LEU A 324 9.84 29.21 1.32
CA LEU A 324 9.68 28.34 0.14
C LEU A 324 8.20 28.04 -0.08
N LYS A 325 7.64 28.52 -1.20
CA LYS A 325 6.26 28.19 -1.59
C LYS A 325 6.22 26.76 -2.14
N LEU A 326 5.63 25.83 -1.40
CA LEU A 326 5.55 24.41 -1.77
C LEU A 326 5.01 24.16 -3.19
N ASN A 327 4.00 24.93 -3.60
CA ASN A 327 3.39 24.81 -4.93
C ASN A 327 4.37 25.13 -6.06
N SER A 328 5.40 25.94 -5.80
CA SER A 328 6.39 26.33 -6.80
C SER A 328 7.49 25.30 -7.01
N ILE A 329 7.67 24.34 -6.09
CA ILE A 329 8.74 23.33 -6.18
C ILE A 329 8.60 22.50 -7.46
N LYS A 330 7.38 22.07 -7.80
CA LYS A 330 7.15 21.25 -9.00
C LYS A 330 7.51 21.97 -10.31
N GLU A 331 7.34 23.28 -10.34
CA GLU A 331 7.59 24.10 -11.54
C GLU A 331 9.03 24.61 -11.59
N LYS A 332 9.62 24.96 -10.43
CA LYS A 332 10.91 25.62 -10.33
C LYS A 332 12.08 24.69 -9.99
N CYS A 333 11.83 23.46 -9.57
CA CYS A 333 12.87 22.50 -9.19
C CYS A 333 12.81 21.22 -10.08
N PRO A 334 13.08 21.34 -11.39
CA PRO A 334 12.97 20.22 -12.32
C PRO A 334 13.93 19.07 -12.00
N SER A 335 15.13 19.33 -11.49
CA SER A 335 16.09 18.27 -11.11
C SER A 335 15.59 17.48 -9.91
N LEU A 336 14.99 18.15 -8.91
CA LEU A 336 14.38 17.47 -7.76
C LEU A 336 13.22 16.57 -8.20
N VAL A 337 12.36 17.07 -9.08
CA VAL A 337 11.23 16.29 -9.63
C VAL A 337 11.74 15.11 -10.46
N ALA A 338 12.79 15.32 -11.27
CA ALA A 338 13.41 14.25 -12.07
C ALA A 338 13.99 13.15 -11.16
N MET A 339 14.71 13.52 -10.10
CA MET A 339 15.27 12.56 -9.13
C MET A 339 14.18 11.79 -8.38
N LEU A 340 13.07 12.44 -8.00
CA LEU A 340 11.92 11.77 -7.40
C LEU A 340 11.30 10.76 -8.37
N ASN A 341 11.08 11.14 -9.62
CA ASN A 341 10.52 10.26 -10.64
C ASN A 341 11.44 9.07 -10.93
N GLU A 342 12.75 9.29 -11.01
CA GLU A 342 13.74 8.23 -11.24
C GLU A 342 13.85 7.27 -10.05
N THR A 343 13.78 7.81 -8.83
CA THR A 343 13.70 7.02 -7.59
C THR A 343 12.48 6.12 -7.60
N LEU A 344 11.30 6.67 -7.92
CA LEU A 344 10.06 5.89 -8.03
C LEU A 344 10.12 4.86 -9.16
N ARG A 345 10.73 5.20 -10.31
CA ARG A 345 10.91 4.28 -11.44
C ARG A 345 11.75 3.06 -11.05
N TYR A 346 12.79 3.26 -10.25
CA TYR A 346 13.73 2.21 -9.88
C TYR A 346 13.27 1.38 -8.66
N HIS A 347 12.74 2.04 -7.63
CA HIS A 347 12.48 1.41 -6.33
C HIS A 347 11.01 1.09 -6.05
N SER A 348 10.06 1.63 -6.81
CA SER A 348 8.64 1.32 -6.58
C SER A 348 8.31 -0.11 -6.95
N THR A 349 7.74 -0.84 -5.99
CA THR A 349 7.25 -2.22 -6.18
C THR A 349 5.72 -2.29 -6.09
N VAL A 350 5.03 -1.17 -6.30
CA VAL A 350 3.57 -1.09 -6.12
C VAL A 350 2.85 -1.93 -7.17
N ILE A 351 1.97 -2.83 -6.72
CA ILE A 351 1.09 -3.61 -7.58
C ILE A 351 -0.32 -3.01 -7.49
N ASN A 352 -0.92 -2.71 -8.63
CA ASN A 352 -2.32 -2.27 -8.69
C ASN A 352 -3.24 -3.48 -8.86
N ILE A 353 -4.07 -3.76 -7.85
CA ILE A 353 -4.99 -4.89 -7.85
C ILE A 353 -6.42 -4.41 -8.05
N LYS A 354 -7.11 -5.00 -9.03
CA LYS A 354 -8.52 -4.77 -9.34
C LYS A 354 -9.28 -6.08 -9.35
N GLN A 355 -10.51 -6.06 -8.84
CA GLN A 355 -11.45 -7.16 -8.98
C GLN A 355 -12.32 -6.94 -10.23
N VAL A 356 -12.48 -8.02 -10.99
CA VAL A 356 -13.38 -8.06 -12.15
C VAL A 356 -14.80 -8.36 -11.66
N GLN A 357 -15.70 -7.38 -11.76
CA GLN A 357 -17.06 -7.48 -11.22
C GLN A 357 -18.00 -8.35 -12.06
N GLN A 358 -17.73 -8.46 -13.36
CA GLN A 358 -18.50 -9.24 -14.32
C GLN A 358 -17.59 -9.71 -15.46
N ASP A 359 -17.96 -10.82 -16.10
CA ASP A 359 -17.27 -11.31 -17.28
C ASP A 359 -17.21 -10.21 -18.35
N THR A 360 -16.01 -9.93 -18.87
CA THR A 360 -15.78 -8.79 -19.77
C THR A 360 -14.67 -9.11 -20.77
N LYS A 361 -14.75 -8.57 -21.98
CA LYS A 361 -13.65 -8.62 -22.95
C LYS A 361 -12.80 -7.36 -22.83
N LEU A 362 -11.57 -7.52 -22.36
CA LEU A 362 -10.59 -6.46 -22.35
C LEU A 362 -10.07 -6.23 -23.77
N ASP A 363 -10.22 -4.99 -24.24
CA ASP A 363 -9.79 -4.54 -25.58
C ASP A 363 -10.37 -5.38 -26.74
N GLY A 364 -11.55 -5.98 -26.52
CA GLY A 364 -12.19 -6.90 -27.48
C GLY A 364 -11.48 -8.24 -27.67
N GLN A 365 -10.30 -8.44 -27.08
CA GLN A 365 -9.43 -9.59 -27.32
C GLN A 365 -9.48 -10.62 -26.19
N TYR A 366 -9.35 -10.17 -24.95
CA TYR A 366 -9.12 -11.06 -23.81
C TYR A 366 -10.35 -11.15 -22.91
N LEU A 367 -10.97 -12.32 -22.81
CA LEU A 367 -12.02 -12.57 -21.84
C LEU A 367 -11.43 -12.59 -20.43
N LEU A 368 -11.93 -11.72 -19.56
CA LEU A 368 -11.64 -11.70 -18.13
C LEU A 368 -12.90 -12.13 -17.40
N LYS A 369 -12.81 -13.23 -16.65
CA LYS A 369 -13.95 -13.74 -15.90
C LYS A 369 -14.08 -13.06 -14.55
N LYS A 370 -15.31 -12.94 -14.08
CA LYS A 370 -15.63 -12.51 -12.73
C LYS A 370 -14.87 -13.35 -11.72
N THR A 371 -14.24 -12.67 -10.76
CA THR A 371 -13.62 -13.34 -9.63
C THR A 371 -14.71 -13.63 -8.60
N GLN A 372 -14.87 -14.88 -8.18
CA GLN A 372 -15.76 -15.18 -7.06
C GLN A 372 -15.07 -14.68 -5.78
N SER A 373 -15.71 -13.74 -5.08
CA SER A 373 -15.29 -13.38 -3.72
C SER A 373 -15.69 -14.51 -2.78
N SER A 374 -14.71 -15.29 -2.34
CA SER A 374 -14.84 -16.21 -1.21
C SER A 374 -14.81 -15.46 0.11
#